data_AF-A0A9J6FYD5-F1
#
_entry.id   AF-A0A9J6FYD5-F1
#
_cell.length_a   1.000
_cell.length_b   1.000
_cell.length_c   1.000
_cell.angle_alpha   90.00
_cell.angle_beta   90.00
_cell.angle_gamma   90.00
#
_symmetry.space_group_name_H-M   'P 1'
#
loop_
_entity.id
_entity.type
_entity.pdbx_description
1 polymer ?
#
loop_
_entity_poly.entity_id
_entity_poly.type
_entity_poly.pdbx_seq_one_letter_code
_entity_poly.pdbx_strand_id
1 'polypeptide(L)'
;MAAAIRGYRCIIVLPEKMSREKVDVLRALGAEIVRTPTSARYDSAESHISVAFSLCREIPGAVILDQIVGVDPHGSELAVDAEPNDPSVTMYEVEGIGYDFVPTVLDRSLVDKWYKCNDKDSFLMARKLIRQEGLLCGGSSGSAMSVAVEAAKSLKAGQKCVVILPDGVRNYMTKFLSDSWMAERGFISLYSEMSTKHWWWNQTVRALRLRIPLTVTPTVTCQDAVELMSAEGIDQLPVVDESGCFKYRRVLKIFIPSASSATVKDAHFEVFVIQQIYYGNIDNKMATGTSTTKEVVIGIVTNIDLLRFITKGSRTKADSTSVNGDKSPEINCSK
;
A
#
# COMPACT_ATOMS: atom_id res chain seq x y z
N MET A 1 -23.35 21.29 1.07
CA MET A 1 -22.03 21.19 1.75
C MET A 1 -20.89 20.95 0.77
N ALA A 2 -20.85 19.81 0.05
CA ALA A 2 -19.78 19.53 -0.91
C ALA A 2 -19.60 20.62 -1.99
N ALA A 3 -20.72 21.13 -2.53
CA ALA A 3 -20.70 22.23 -3.49
C ALA A 3 -20.07 23.52 -2.93
N ALA A 4 -20.39 23.87 -1.67
CA ALA A 4 -19.84 25.04 -0.98
C ALA A 4 -18.31 24.94 -0.82
N ILE A 5 -17.82 23.78 -0.40
CA ILE A 5 -16.38 23.53 -0.20
C ILE A 5 -15.61 23.59 -1.54
N ARG A 6 -16.23 23.11 -2.62
CA ARG A 6 -15.59 23.00 -3.94
C ARG A 6 -15.87 24.19 -4.87
N GLY A 7 -16.57 25.22 -4.39
CA GLY A 7 -16.89 26.41 -5.19
C GLY A 7 -17.89 26.16 -6.33
N TYR A 8 -18.75 25.15 -6.22
CA TYR A 8 -19.79 24.88 -7.21
C TYR A 8 -21.08 25.60 -6.87
N ARG A 9 -21.71 26.22 -7.87
CA ARG A 9 -23.10 26.68 -7.80
C ARG A 9 -24.01 25.47 -7.59
N CYS A 10 -24.90 25.54 -6.61
CA CYS A 10 -25.79 24.44 -6.22
C CYS A 10 -27.23 24.93 -6.19
N ILE A 11 -28.11 24.25 -6.93
CA ILE A 11 -29.54 24.53 -6.97
C ILE A 11 -30.25 23.27 -6.46
N ILE A 12 -31.09 23.42 -5.44
CA ILE A 12 -31.88 22.32 -4.86
C ILE A 12 -33.35 22.57 -5.16
N VAL A 13 -33.96 21.63 -5.87
CA VAL A 13 -35.40 21.60 -6.15
C VAL A 13 -36.08 20.70 -5.12
N LEU A 14 -37.04 21.23 -4.37
CA LEU A 14 -37.67 20.48 -3.27
C LEU A 14 -39.16 20.84 -3.09
N PRO A 15 -40.03 19.88 -2.71
CA PRO A 15 -41.45 20.16 -2.49
C PRO A 15 -41.73 21.19 -1.39
N GLU A 16 -42.85 21.90 -1.48
CA GLU A 16 -43.28 22.89 -0.47
C GLU A 16 -43.43 22.34 0.96
N LYS A 17 -43.83 21.07 1.13
CA LYS A 17 -43.96 20.44 2.45
C LYS A 17 -42.65 20.30 3.23
N MET A 18 -41.49 20.48 2.57
CA MET A 18 -40.20 20.35 3.24
C MET A 18 -39.99 21.50 4.22
N SER A 19 -39.47 21.15 5.41
CA SER A 19 -39.38 22.05 6.56
C SER A 19 -38.52 23.28 6.32
N ARG A 20 -38.75 24.35 7.10
CA ARG A 20 -38.02 25.61 6.96
C ARG A 20 -36.56 25.46 7.38
N GLU A 21 -36.31 24.66 8.42
CA GLU A 21 -34.97 24.36 8.94
C GLU A 21 -34.06 23.76 7.87
N LYS A 22 -34.60 22.87 7.02
CA LYS A 22 -33.85 22.30 5.89
C LYS A 22 -33.46 23.38 4.89
N VAL A 23 -34.39 24.29 4.57
CA VAL A 23 -34.12 25.39 3.64
C VAL A 23 -33.10 26.36 4.22
N ASP A 24 -33.18 26.66 5.51
CA ASP A 24 -32.26 27.59 6.16
C ASP A 24 -30.84 27.04 6.19
N VAL A 25 -30.67 25.74 6.48
CA VAL A 25 -29.36 25.06 6.40
C VAL A 25 -28.83 25.06 4.96
N LEU A 26 -29.67 24.76 3.96
CA LEU A 26 -29.24 24.73 2.57
C LEU A 26 -28.82 26.12 2.06
N ARG A 27 -29.58 27.17 2.43
CA ARG A 27 -29.24 28.56 2.12
C ARG A 27 -27.97 29.02 2.84
N ALA A 28 -27.79 28.65 4.10
CA ALA A 28 -26.55 28.93 4.84
C ALA A 28 -25.32 28.26 4.18
N LEU A 29 -25.52 27.12 3.52
CA LEU A 29 -24.51 26.44 2.70
C LEU A 29 -24.37 27.00 1.28
N GLY A 30 -25.04 28.12 0.95
CA GLY A 30 -24.94 28.79 -0.35
C GLY A 30 -25.74 28.15 -1.48
N ALA A 31 -26.72 27.28 -1.17
CA ALA A 31 -27.58 26.69 -2.19
C ALA A 31 -28.78 27.58 -2.55
N GLU A 32 -29.09 27.66 -3.85
CA GLU A 32 -30.33 28.23 -4.37
C GLU A 32 -31.46 27.22 -4.21
N ILE A 33 -32.66 27.69 -3.85
CA ILE A 33 -33.80 26.82 -3.53
C ILE A 33 -34.95 27.10 -4.49
N VAL A 34 -35.40 26.05 -5.17
CA VAL A 34 -36.62 26.06 -6.00
C VAL A 34 -37.66 25.19 -5.31
N ARG A 35 -38.86 25.74 -5.09
CA ARG A 35 -39.99 25.02 -4.49
C ARG A 35 -40.90 24.48 -5.59
N THR A 36 -41.47 23.31 -5.36
CA THR A 36 -42.49 22.73 -6.25
C THR A 36 -43.75 22.33 -5.47
N PRO A 37 -44.93 22.32 -6.12
CA PRO A 37 -46.18 21.88 -5.48
C PRO A 37 -46.02 20.49 -4.88
N THR A 38 -46.45 20.33 -3.62
CA THR A 38 -46.39 19.01 -2.94
C THR A 38 -47.36 18.00 -3.53
N SER A 39 -48.46 18.49 -4.11
CA SER A 39 -49.50 17.68 -4.77
C SER A 39 -49.10 17.19 -6.16
N ALA A 40 -48.00 17.68 -6.74
CA ALA A 40 -47.56 17.26 -8.05
C ALA A 40 -47.11 15.79 -8.03
N ARG A 41 -47.67 14.97 -8.93
CA ARG A 41 -47.20 13.60 -9.19
C ARG A 41 -45.77 13.64 -9.76
N TYR A 42 -45.02 12.57 -9.58
CA TYR A 42 -43.60 12.50 -10.01
C TYR A 42 -43.40 12.74 -11.51
N ASP A 43 -44.39 12.36 -12.34
CA ASP A 43 -44.43 12.48 -13.80
C ASP A 43 -44.97 13.83 -14.31
N SER A 44 -45.48 14.68 -13.42
CA SER A 44 -45.94 16.02 -13.76
C SER A 44 -44.77 16.94 -14.13
N ALA A 45 -45.00 17.88 -15.05
CA ALA A 45 -44.04 18.94 -15.37
C ALA A 45 -43.68 19.81 -14.14
N GLU A 46 -44.59 19.91 -13.18
CA GLU A 46 -44.41 20.68 -11.93
C GLU A 46 -43.76 19.85 -10.81
N SER A 47 -43.41 18.59 -11.05
CA SER A 47 -42.74 17.76 -10.06
C SER A 47 -41.31 18.27 -9.82
N HIS A 48 -40.80 18.11 -8.60
CA HIS A 48 -39.42 18.45 -8.26
C HIS A 48 -38.39 17.75 -9.15
N ILE A 49 -38.73 16.56 -9.67
CA ILE A 49 -37.89 15.82 -10.62
C ILE A 49 -37.90 16.53 -11.98
N SER A 50 -39.08 16.75 -12.57
CA SER A 50 -39.22 17.39 -13.88
C SER A 50 -38.67 18.82 -13.90
N VAL A 51 -38.92 19.59 -12.85
CA VAL A 51 -38.38 20.95 -12.67
C VAL A 51 -36.85 20.91 -12.57
N ALA A 52 -36.27 19.95 -11.84
CA ALA A 52 -34.82 19.78 -11.82
C ALA A 52 -34.29 19.54 -13.24
N PHE A 53 -34.87 18.59 -13.99
CA PHE A 53 -34.43 18.32 -15.38
C PHE A 53 -34.60 19.52 -16.31
N SER A 54 -35.68 20.30 -16.18
CA SER A 54 -35.85 21.54 -16.95
C SER A 54 -34.70 22.52 -16.65
N LEU A 55 -34.42 22.77 -15.37
CA LEU A 55 -33.32 23.64 -14.94
C LEU A 55 -31.97 23.12 -15.44
N CYS A 56 -31.75 21.82 -15.44
CA CYS A 56 -30.51 21.22 -15.95
C CYS A 56 -30.35 21.42 -17.46
N ARG A 57 -31.44 21.42 -18.23
CA ARG A 57 -31.42 21.69 -19.68
C ARG A 57 -31.21 23.17 -19.98
N GLU A 58 -31.76 24.05 -19.15
CA GLU A 58 -31.72 25.51 -19.35
C GLU A 58 -30.40 26.15 -18.88
N ILE A 59 -29.77 25.60 -17.84
CA ILE A 59 -28.57 26.19 -17.23
C ILE A 59 -27.31 25.57 -17.85
N PRO A 60 -26.49 26.34 -18.60
CA PRO A 60 -25.26 25.82 -19.20
C PRO A 60 -24.29 25.28 -18.14
N GLY A 61 -23.84 24.04 -18.33
CA GLY A 61 -22.92 23.36 -17.40
C GLY A 61 -23.58 22.82 -16.13
N ALA A 62 -24.92 22.90 -15.99
CA ALA A 62 -25.63 22.19 -14.93
C ALA A 62 -25.61 20.68 -15.17
N VAL A 63 -25.50 19.93 -14.08
CA VAL A 63 -25.48 18.46 -14.09
C VAL A 63 -26.42 18.00 -12.99
N ILE A 64 -27.40 17.17 -13.36
CA ILE A 64 -28.12 16.33 -12.40
C ILE A 64 -27.38 15.01 -12.30
N LEU A 65 -27.18 14.57 -11.07
CA LEU A 65 -26.66 13.25 -10.77
C LEU A 65 -27.82 12.24 -10.92
N ASP A 66 -28.17 11.90 -12.15
CA ASP A 66 -29.25 10.96 -12.51
C ASP A 66 -28.71 9.67 -13.13
N GLN A 67 -27.51 9.28 -12.69
CA GLN A 67 -26.93 7.99 -13.06
C GLN A 67 -26.36 7.36 -11.80
N ILE A 68 -27.03 6.32 -11.32
CA ILE A 68 -26.67 5.54 -10.15
C ILE A 68 -26.06 4.23 -10.64
N VAL A 69 -24.77 4.09 -10.40
CA VAL A 69 -24.04 2.86 -10.71
C VAL A 69 -23.92 2.02 -9.43
N GLY A 70 -24.50 0.83 -9.45
CA GLY A 70 -24.37 -0.17 -8.39
C GLY A 70 -23.09 -0.99 -8.57
N VAL A 71 -22.39 -1.23 -7.47
CA VAL A 71 -21.17 -2.05 -7.43
C VAL A 71 -21.42 -3.22 -6.49
N ASP A 72 -21.25 -4.43 -7.01
CA ASP A 72 -21.57 -5.66 -6.30
C ASP A 72 -20.42 -6.67 -6.46
N PRO A 73 -19.91 -7.32 -5.40
CA PRO A 73 -18.86 -8.31 -5.56
C PRO A 73 -19.35 -9.56 -6.31
N HIS A 74 -18.44 -10.26 -6.99
CA HIS A 74 -18.72 -11.63 -7.43
C HIS A 74 -19.00 -12.51 -6.20
N GLY A 75 -20.04 -13.35 -6.29
CA GLY A 75 -20.56 -14.15 -5.18
C GLY A 75 -21.74 -13.52 -4.42
N SER A 76 -22.11 -12.29 -4.76
CA SER A 76 -23.32 -11.61 -4.28
C SER A 76 -24.46 -11.69 -5.30
N GLU A 77 -25.71 -11.65 -4.83
CA GLU A 77 -26.94 -11.76 -5.62
C GLU A 77 -27.70 -10.42 -5.74
N LEU A 78 -27.05 -9.30 -5.41
CA LEU A 78 -27.70 -7.98 -5.40
C LEU A 78 -27.85 -7.37 -6.80
N ALA A 79 -26.83 -7.53 -7.64
CA ALA A 79 -26.80 -6.97 -8.98
C ALA A 79 -27.89 -7.54 -9.90
N VAL A 80 -28.48 -6.67 -10.72
CA VAL A 80 -29.47 -7.04 -11.74
C VAL A 80 -28.94 -6.63 -13.10
N ASP A 81 -29.11 -7.50 -14.10
CA ASP A 81 -28.63 -7.29 -15.48
C ASP A 81 -27.13 -6.94 -15.59
N ALA A 82 -26.33 -7.40 -14.62
CA ALA A 82 -24.89 -7.34 -14.65
C ALA A 82 -24.27 -8.58 -15.30
N GLU A 83 -22.96 -8.57 -15.47
CA GLU A 83 -22.22 -9.78 -15.79
C GLU A 83 -22.47 -10.88 -14.73
N PRO A 84 -22.55 -12.16 -15.16
CA PRO A 84 -22.84 -13.25 -14.24
C PRO A 84 -21.76 -13.38 -13.16
N ASN A 85 -22.14 -13.92 -12.01
CA ASN A 85 -21.19 -14.28 -10.96
C ASN A 85 -20.11 -15.23 -11.51
N ASP A 86 -18.85 -14.97 -11.16
CA ASP A 86 -17.76 -15.89 -11.49
C ASP A 86 -17.92 -17.14 -10.62
N PRO A 87 -18.13 -18.34 -11.22
CA PRO A 87 -18.37 -19.56 -10.46
C PRO A 87 -17.16 -20.01 -9.62
N SER A 88 -15.97 -19.46 -9.86
CA SER A 88 -14.78 -19.72 -9.04
C SER A 88 -14.79 -18.94 -7.72
N VAL A 89 -15.66 -17.94 -7.56
CA VAL A 89 -15.74 -17.08 -6.38
C VAL A 89 -16.87 -17.56 -5.47
N THR A 90 -16.51 -18.25 -4.40
CA THR A 90 -17.44 -18.70 -3.35
C THR A 90 -17.37 -17.85 -2.08
N MET A 91 -16.26 -17.17 -1.86
CA MET A 91 -16.08 -16.16 -0.81
C MET A 91 -15.22 -15.03 -1.37
N TYR A 92 -15.45 -13.82 -0.84
CA TYR A 92 -14.67 -12.63 -1.15
C TYR A 92 -14.14 -12.00 0.14
N GLU A 93 -12.98 -11.35 0.05
CA GLU A 93 -12.26 -10.73 1.16
C GLU A 93 -12.64 -9.26 1.38
N VAL A 94 -13.22 -8.60 0.37
CA VAL A 94 -13.74 -7.23 0.52
C VAL A 94 -14.91 -7.20 1.50
N GLU A 95 -14.84 -6.32 2.49
CA GLU A 95 -15.83 -6.24 3.56
C GLU A 95 -16.83 -5.11 3.34
N GLY A 96 -18.08 -5.33 3.79
CA GLY A 96 -19.13 -4.31 3.87
C GLY A 96 -20.01 -4.14 2.64
N ILE A 97 -19.79 -4.94 1.59
CA ILE A 97 -20.61 -4.97 0.37
C ILE A 97 -20.95 -6.41 -0.03
N GLY A 98 -22.07 -6.60 -0.72
CA GLY A 98 -22.54 -7.90 -1.20
C GLY A 98 -23.33 -8.72 -0.17
N TYR A 99 -24.32 -9.49 -0.65
CA TYR A 99 -25.15 -10.41 0.14
C TYR A 99 -25.67 -11.57 -0.74
N ASP A 100 -25.97 -12.69 -0.10
CA ASP A 100 -26.63 -13.87 -0.68
C ASP A 100 -28.17 -13.74 -0.74
N PHE A 101 -28.71 -12.63 -0.24
CA PHE A 101 -30.12 -12.25 -0.32
C PHE A 101 -30.26 -10.76 -0.63
N VAL A 102 -31.45 -10.33 -1.07
CA VAL A 102 -31.75 -8.92 -1.34
C VAL A 102 -32.36 -8.27 -0.09
N PRO A 103 -31.71 -7.30 0.57
CA PRO A 103 -32.24 -6.64 1.75
C PRO A 103 -33.52 -5.84 1.45
N THR A 104 -34.45 -5.78 2.40
CA THR A 104 -35.71 -5.02 2.27
C THR A 104 -35.51 -3.54 1.97
N VAL A 105 -34.39 -2.97 2.45
CA VAL A 105 -34.06 -1.55 2.26
C VAL A 105 -33.45 -1.25 0.88
N LEU A 106 -33.08 -2.28 0.10
CA LEU A 106 -32.47 -2.09 -1.22
C LEU A 106 -33.55 -2.03 -2.30
N ASP A 107 -33.83 -0.82 -2.79
CA ASP A 107 -34.64 -0.61 -3.99
C ASP A 107 -33.75 -0.65 -5.24
N ARG A 108 -33.72 -1.80 -5.92
CA ARG A 108 -32.92 -2.02 -7.12
C ARG A 108 -33.43 -1.25 -8.33
N SER A 109 -34.68 -0.76 -8.32
CA SER A 109 -35.26 -0.01 -9.44
C SER A 109 -34.65 1.39 -9.61
N LEU A 110 -33.98 1.89 -8.57
CA LEU A 110 -33.29 3.18 -8.59
C LEU A 110 -31.85 3.09 -9.12
N VAL A 111 -31.36 1.88 -9.44
CA VAL A 111 -29.99 1.68 -9.92
C VAL A 111 -30.03 1.46 -11.43
N ASP A 112 -29.41 2.38 -12.19
CA ASP A 112 -29.44 2.36 -13.65
C ASP A 112 -28.59 1.25 -14.25
N LYS A 113 -27.44 0.95 -13.60
CA LYS A 113 -26.52 -0.08 -14.06
C LYS A 113 -25.74 -0.69 -12.93
N TRP A 114 -25.62 -2.00 -12.95
CA TRP A 114 -24.78 -2.76 -12.04
C TRP A 114 -23.49 -3.21 -12.71
N TYR A 115 -22.40 -3.24 -11.95
CA TYR A 115 -21.15 -3.87 -12.33
C TYR A 115 -20.72 -4.84 -11.25
N LYS A 116 -20.08 -5.94 -11.66
CA LYS A 116 -19.40 -6.80 -10.71
C LYS A 116 -18.01 -6.26 -10.40
N CYS A 117 -17.52 -6.57 -9.21
CA CYS A 117 -16.16 -6.27 -8.78
C CYS A 117 -15.52 -7.50 -8.15
N ASN A 118 -14.19 -7.54 -8.17
CA ASN A 118 -13.38 -8.60 -7.56
C ASN A 118 -12.43 -8.02 -6.51
N ASP A 119 -11.96 -8.88 -5.62
CA ASP A 119 -11.08 -8.50 -4.51
C ASP A 119 -9.77 -7.86 -4.98
N LYS A 120 -9.15 -8.45 -6.01
CA LYS A 120 -7.84 -8.03 -6.50
C LYS A 120 -7.87 -6.57 -6.96
N ASP A 121 -8.80 -6.23 -7.85
CA ASP A 121 -8.93 -4.87 -8.37
C ASP A 121 -9.38 -3.89 -7.29
N SER A 122 -10.24 -4.33 -6.38
CA SER A 122 -10.68 -3.54 -5.23
C SER A 122 -9.50 -3.13 -4.35
N PHE A 123 -8.68 -4.08 -3.91
CA PHE A 123 -7.54 -3.79 -3.03
C PHE A 123 -6.43 -3.04 -3.76
N LEU A 124 -6.13 -3.35 -5.02
CA LEU A 124 -5.15 -2.61 -5.80
C LEU A 124 -5.58 -1.15 -5.99
N MET A 125 -6.87 -0.90 -6.27
CA MET A 125 -7.39 0.45 -6.40
C MET A 125 -7.42 1.19 -5.06
N ALA A 126 -7.82 0.55 -3.96
CA ALA A 126 -7.76 1.16 -2.63
C ALA A 126 -6.33 1.59 -2.25
N ARG A 127 -5.34 0.74 -2.49
CA ARG A 127 -3.91 1.08 -2.28
C ARG A 127 -3.45 2.21 -3.20
N LYS A 128 -3.95 2.26 -4.44
CA LYS A 128 -3.67 3.35 -5.39
C LYS A 128 -4.25 4.69 -4.90
N LEU A 129 -5.49 4.70 -4.40
CA LEU A 129 -6.12 5.88 -3.80
C LEU A 129 -5.30 6.42 -2.61
N ILE A 130 -4.85 5.53 -1.72
CA ILE A 130 -3.99 5.90 -0.60
C ILE A 130 -2.68 6.50 -1.10
N ARG A 131 -2.01 5.82 -2.04
CA ARG A 131 -0.67 6.19 -2.50
C ARG A 131 -0.63 7.45 -3.37
N GLN A 132 -1.64 7.64 -4.23
CA GLN A 132 -1.65 8.70 -5.24
C GLN A 132 -2.48 9.91 -4.82
N GLU A 133 -3.60 9.68 -4.13
CA GLU A 133 -4.55 10.74 -3.75
C GLU A 133 -4.52 11.07 -2.26
N GLY A 134 -3.79 10.30 -1.44
CA GLY A 134 -3.72 10.49 0.01
C GLY A 134 -5.04 10.18 0.75
N LEU A 135 -5.96 9.47 0.09
CA LEU A 135 -7.26 9.12 0.66
C LEU A 135 -7.14 7.81 1.43
N LEU A 136 -7.19 7.89 2.76
CA LEU A 136 -7.04 6.76 3.67
C LEU A 136 -8.34 5.93 3.76
N CYS A 137 -8.75 5.32 2.65
CA CYS A 137 -10.01 4.59 2.50
C CYS A 137 -9.88 3.05 2.56
N GLY A 138 -11.00 2.36 2.78
CA GLY A 138 -11.09 0.89 2.86
C GLY A 138 -11.18 0.14 1.52
N GLY A 139 -11.43 -1.17 1.60
CA GLY A 139 -11.49 -2.07 0.43
C GLY A 139 -12.68 -1.77 -0.49
N SER A 140 -13.87 -1.56 0.07
CA SER A 140 -15.10 -1.22 -0.68
C SER A 140 -15.00 0.11 -1.41
N SER A 141 -14.20 1.05 -0.88
CA SER A 141 -13.86 2.31 -1.56
C SER A 141 -13.04 2.05 -2.83
N GLY A 142 -12.14 1.07 -2.76
CA GLY A 142 -11.41 0.57 -3.92
C GLY A 142 -12.32 -0.08 -4.95
N SER A 143 -13.28 -0.91 -4.52
CA SER A 143 -14.30 -1.52 -5.41
C SER A 143 -15.10 -0.45 -6.14
N ALA A 144 -15.63 0.54 -5.40
CA ALA A 144 -16.40 1.64 -5.96
C ALA A 144 -15.59 2.44 -6.99
N MET A 145 -14.33 2.76 -6.67
CA MET A 145 -13.46 3.51 -7.57
C MET A 145 -13.02 2.69 -8.79
N SER A 146 -12.78 1.38 -8.65
CA SER A 146 -12.38 0.52 -9.77
C SER A 146 -13.49 0.50 -10.84
N VAL A 147 -14.73 0.29 -10.40
CA VAL A 147 -15.89 0.38 -11.29
C VAL A 147 -16.09 1.80 -11.79
N ALA A 148 -15.94 2.83 -10.95
CA ALA A 148 -16.14 4.21 -11.37
C ALA A 148 -15.18 4.61 -12.51
N VAL A 149 -13.93 4.17 -12.48
CA VAL A 149 -12.97 4.41 -13.58
C VAL A 149 -13.42 3.73 -14.87
N GLU A 150 -14.01 2.53 -14.80
CA GLU A 150 -14.56 1.84 -15.97
C GLU A 150 -15.82 2.55 -16.48
N ALA A 151 -16.79 2.81 -15.61
CA ALA A 151 -18.05 3.46 -15.94
C ALA A 151 -17.83 4.88 -16.49
N ALA A 152 -16.86 5.62 -15.94
CA ALA A 152 -16.53 6.97 -16.36
C ALA A 152 -15.93 7.08 -17.77
N LYS A 153 -15.51 5.97 -18.40
CA LYS A 153 -15.08 5.97 -19.81
C LYS A 153 -16.20 6.42 -20.77
N SER A 154 -17.46 6.27 -20.35
CA SER A 154 -18.63 6.72 -21.11
C SER A 154 -18.88 8.23 -21.00
N LEU A 155 -18.21 8.91 -20.06
CA LEU A 155 -18.38 10.34 -19.83
C LEU A 155 -17.56 11.18 -20.82
N LYS A 156 -18.07 12.37 -21.12
CA LYS A 156 -17.45 13.40 -21.95
C LYS A 156 -16.80 14.47 -21.08
N ALA A 157 -15.86 15.21 -21.67
CA ALA A 157 -15.23 16.35 -21.02
C ALA A 157 -16.27 17.32 -20.44
N GLY A 158 -16.07 17.72 -19.19
CA GLY A 158 -17.00 18.60 -18.44
C GLY A 158 -18.05 17.86 -17.61
N GLN A 159 -18.31 16.57 -17.87
CA GLN A 159 -19.17 15.75 -17.01
C GLN A 159 -18.41 15.34 -15.73
N LYS A 160 -19.15 15.12 -14.64
CA LYS A 160 -18.59 14.80 -13.32
C LYS A 160 -19.14 13.47 -12.84
N CYS A 161 -18.24 12.59 -12.38
CA CYS A 161 -18.57 11.37 -11.66
C CYS A 161 -18.32 11.59 -10.17
N VAL A 162 -19.24 11.14 -9.33
CA VAL A 162 -19.08 11.15 -7.86
C VAL A 162 -18.98 9.72 -7.39
N VAL A 163 -17.99 9.43 -6.54
CA VAL A 163 -17.75 8.10 -5.98
C VAL A 163 -17.87 8.19 -4.46
N ILE A 164 -18.61 7.26 -3.87
CA ILE A 164 -18.73 7.14 -2.41
C ILE A 164 -17.61 6.23 -1.91
N LEU A 165 -16.84 6.73 -0.94
CA LEU A 165 -15.78 5.98 -0.25
C LEU A 165 -16.28 5.70 1.18
N PRO A 166 -16.81 4.49 1.46
CA PRO A 166 -17.64 4.27 2.65
C PRO A 166 -16.91 4.42 3.98
N ASP A 167 -15.66 3.95 4.05
CA ASP A 167 -14.90 3.88 5.30
C ASP A 167 -13.38 4.03 5.10
N GLY A 168 -12.63 3.95 6.21
CA GLY A 168 -11.20 4.24 6.27
C GLY A 168 -10.30 3.03 6.51
N VAL A 169 -8.99 3.20 6.29
CA VAL A 169 -7.96 2.14 6.43
C VAL A 169 -7.87 1.51 7.81
N ARG A 170 -8.38 2.16 8.87
CA ARG A 170 -8.26 1.70 10.26
C ARG A 170 -8.71 0.24 10.45
N ASN A 171 -9.75 -0.17 9.74
CA ASN A 171 -10.33 -1.51 9.85
C ASN A 171 -9.46 -2.60 9.20
N TYR A 172 -8.47 -2.21 8.39
CA TYR A 172 -7.78 -3.09 7.45
C TYR A 172 -6.25 -3.05 7.58
N MET A 173 -5.73 -2.50 8.67
CA MET A 173 -4.29 -2.31 8.91
C MET A 173 -3.47 -3.59 8.76
N THR A 174 -4.05 -4.74 9.12
CA THR A 174 -3.42 -6.08 9.03
C THR A 174 -3.87 -6.89 7.82
N LYS A 175 -4.73 -6.32 6.95
CA LYS A 175 -5.26 -6.96 5.75
C LYS A 175 -4.65 -6.34 4.49
N PHE A 176 -5.45 -5.79 3.58
CA PHE A 176 -4.98 -5.30 2.27
C PHE A 176 -3.90 -4.21 2.34
N LEU A 177 -3.75 -3.53 3.49
CA LEU A 177 -2.67 -2.57 3.71
C LEU A 177 -1.30 -3.25 3.89
N SER A 178 -1.29 -4.51 4.36
CA SER A 178 -0.10 -5.34 4.53
C SER A 178 0.30 -6.01 3.22
N ASP A 179 1.55 -5.77 2.80
CA ASP A 179 2.14 -6.42 1.63
C ASP A 179 2.21 -7.94 1.75
N SER A 180 2.50 -8.45 2.95
CA SER A 180 2.53 -9.89 3.22
C SER A 180 1.16 -10.52 3.03
N TRP A 181 0.11 -9.90 3.58
CA TRP A 181 -1.26 -10.38 3.45
C TRP A 181 -1.74 -10.39 2.00
N MET A 182 -1.41 -9.33 1.24
CA MET A 182 -1.72 -9.23 -0.18
C MET A 182 -1.01 -10.31 -1.01
N ALA A 183 0.23 -10.66 -0.64
CA ALA A 183 1.02 -11.68 -1.33
C ALA A 183 0.55 -13.11 -1.00
N GLU A 184 0.22 -13.39 0.26
CA GLU A 184 -0.33 -14.67 0.73
C GLU A 184 -1.62 -15.05 -0.02
N ARG A 185 -2.42 -14.05 -0.39
CA ARG A 185 -3.67 -14.20 -1.16
C ARG A 185 -3.50 -14.09 -2.67
N GLY A 186 -2.26 -13.94 -3.14
CA GLY A 186 -1.95 -13.86 -4.57
C GLY A 186 -2.43 -12.58 -5.27
N PHE A 187 -2.81 -11.54 -4.53
CA PHE A 187 -3.20 -10.26 -5.12
C PHE A 187 -2.00 -9.47 -5.66
N ILE A 188 -0.82 -9.64 -5.05
CA ILE A 188 0.45 -9.09 -5.52
C ILE A 188 1.55 -10.15 -5.53
N SER A 189 2.61 -9.90 -6.30
CA SER A 189 3.86 -10.68 -6.23
C SER A 189 4.98 -9.80 -5.69
N LEU A 190 5.47 -10.11 -4.49
CA LEU A 190 6.61 -9.41 -3.89
C LEU A 190 7.91 -9.58 -4.71
N TYR A 191 8.02 -10.70 -5.43
CA TYR A 191 9.21 -11.03 -6.20
C TYR A 191 9.28 -10.27 -7.53
N SER A 192 8.16 -10.06 -8.23
CA SER A 192 8.19 -9.49 -9.58
C SER A 192 8.48 -7.99 -9.59
N GLU A 193 7.97 -7.25 -8.61
CA GLU A 193 8.14 -5.79 -8.57
C GLU A 193 9.54 -5.35 -8.16
N MET A 194 10.19 -6.07 -7.24
CA MET A 194 11.50 -5.66 -6.71
C MET A 194 12.67 -6.18 -7.57
N SER A 195 12.53 -7.38 -8.14
CA SER A 195 13.58 -7.98 -8.98
C SER A 195 13.83 -7.24 -10.30
N THR A 196 12.79 -6.57 -10.83
CA THR A 196 12.87 -5.82 -12.08
C THR A 196 13.35 -4.38 -11.88
N LYS A 197 13.07 -3.77 -10.72
CA LYS A 197 13.40 -2.36 -10.44
C LYS A 197 14.83 -2.16 -9.91
N HIS A 198 15.44 -3.18 -9.32
CA HIS A 198 16.70 -3.03 -8.60
C HIS A 198 17.73 -4.07 -9.04
N TRP A 199 18.84 -3.62 -9.63
CA TRP A 199 19.92 -4.49 -10.13
C TRP A 199 20.51 -5.43 -9.07
N TRP A 200 20.46 -5.01 -7.80
CA TRP A 200 21.04 -5.71 -6.66
C TRP A 200 20.09 -6.77 -6.07
N TRP A 201 18.80 -6.78 -6.45
CA TRP A 201 17.79 -7.62 -5.81
C TRP A 201 18.06 -9.13 -5.97
N ASN A 202 18.55 -9.52 -7.15
CA ASN A 202 18.89 -10.92 -7.44
C ASN A 202 20.35 -11.28 -7.10
N GLN A 203 21.10 -10.39 -6.45
CA GLN A 203 22.47 -10.66 -6.04
C GLN A 203 22.50 -11.50 -4.76
N THR A 204 23.45 -12.43 -4.67
CA THR A 204 23.66 -13.18 -3.42
C THR A 204 24.40 -12.32 -2.40
N VAL A 205 24.22 -12.62 -1.12
CA VAL A 205 24.90 -11.93 0.00
C VAL A 205 26.43 -12.00 -0.13
N ARG A 206 26.97 -13.03 -0.78
CA ARG A 206 28.40 -13.15 -1.09
C ARG A 206 28.93 -11.95 -1.89
N ALA A 207 28.08 -11.30 -2.69
CA ALA A 207 28.45 -10.11 -3.46
C ALA A 207 28.80 -8.91 -2.56
N LEU A 208 28.33 -8.87 -1.30
CA LEU A 208 28.69 -7.83 -0.33
C LEU A 208 30.17 -7.89 0.09
N ARG A 209 30.89 -8.99 -0.20
CA ARG A 209 32.31 -9.19 0.16
C ARG A 209 32.57 -8.87 1.64
N LEU A 210 31.74 -9.46 2.50
CA LEU A 210 31.81 -9.26 3.94
C LEU A 210 33.17 -9.73 4.49
N ARG A 211 33.64 -9.03 5.52
CA ARG A 211 34.81 -9.44 6.29
C ARG A 211 34.36 -10.38 7.40
N ILE A 212 35.15 -11.41 7.65
CA ILE A 212 34.95 -12.30 8.80
C ILE A 212 35.10 -11.44 10.06
N PRO A 213 34.07 -11.36 10.91
CA PRO A 213 34.12 -10.51 12.09
C PRO A 213 35.00 -11.17 13.17
N LEU A 214 35.63 -10.32 13.99
CA LEU A 214 36.23 -10.76 15.24
C LEU A 214 35.14 -11.22 16.21
N THR A 215 35.35 -12.31 16.95
CA THR A 215 34.36 -12.89 17.86
C THR A 215 34.91 -13.00 19.28
N VAL A 216 34.04 -12.94 20.28
CA VAL A 216 34.39 -13.12 21.70
C VAL A 216 33.63 -14.28 22.33
N THR A 217 34.17 -14.86 23.40
CA THR A 217 33.46 -15.90 24.17
C THR A 217 32.49 -15.27 25.18
N PRO A 218 31.45 -16.01 25.64
CA PRO A 218 30.50 -15.49 26.62
C PRO A 218 31.12 -15.13 27.98
N THR A 219 32.33 -15.63 28.27
CA THR A 219 33.06 -15.43 29.52
C THR A 219 33.88 -14.14 29.54
N VAL A 220 34.09 -13.49 28.39
CA VAL A 220 34.79 -12.19 28.29
C VAL A 220 34.02 -11.15 29.11
N THR A 221 34.75 -10.22 29.76
CA THR A 221 34.12 -9.13 30.51
C THR A 221 33.57 -8.06 29.58
N CYS A 222 32.57 -7.31 30.02
CA CYS A 222 32.06 -6.19 29.23
C CYS A 222 33.15 -5.14 28.96
N GLN A 223 34.08 -4.95 29.92
CA GLN A 223 35.21 -4.04 29.76
C GLN A 223 36.16 -4.49 28.65
N ASP A 224 36.62 -5.75 28.69
CA ASP A 224 37.53 -6.28 27.68
C ASP A 224 36.91 -6.25 26.28
N ALA A 225 35.60 -6.53 26.17
CA ALA A 225 34.87 -6.44 24.92
C ALA A 225 34.84 -5.00 24.36
N VAL A 226 34.68 -3.99 25.21
CA VAL A 226 34.69 -2.57 24.81
C VAL A 226 36.08 -2.10 24.42
N GLU A 227 37.11 -2.52 25.15
CA GLU A 227 38.51 -2.23 24.82
C GLU A 227 38.87 -2.86 23.47
N LEU A 228 38.45 -4.10 23.22
CA LEU A 228 38.65 -4.79 21.94
C LEU A 228 37.92 -4.09 20.78
N MET A 229 36.66 -3.69 20.98
CA MET A 229 35.89 -2.92 20.00
C MET A 229 36.59 -1.60 19.65
N SER A 230 37.10 -0.90 20.66
CA SER A 230 37.80 0.38 20.49
C SER A 230 39.14 0.21 19.78
N ALA A 231 39.91 -0.83 20.14
CA ALA A 231 41.23 -1.12 19.55
C ALA A 231 41.13 -1.51 18.08
N GLU A 232 40.13 -2.33 17.73
CA GLU A 232 39.92 -2.81 16.36
C GLU A 232 39.05 -1.85 15.51
N GLY A 233 38.54 -0.77 16.11
CA GLY A 233 37.68 0.20 15.45
C GLY A 233 36.36 -0.41 14.94
N ILE A 234 35.78 -1.32 15.71
CA ILE A 234 34.54 -2.02 15.39
C ILE A 234 33.45 -1.72 16.42
N ASP A 235 32.23 -1.49 15.96
CA ASP A 235 31.11 -1.12 16.84
C ASP A 235 30.28 -2.32 17.33
N GLN A 236 30.71 -3.53 16.96
CA GLN A 236 29.97 -4.76 17.19
C GLN A 236 30.86 -6.01 17.22
N LEU A 237 30.55 -6.92 18.15
CA LEU A 237 31.21 -8.22 18.30
C LEU A 237 30.17 -9.35 18.40
N PRO A 238 30.23 -10.38 17.53
CA PRO A 238 29.48 -11.62 17.72
C PRO A 238 30.05 -12.43 18.90
N VAL A 239 29.15 -13.01 19.69
CA VAL A 239 29.51 -13.84 20.84
C VAL A 239 29.37 -15.33 20.46
N VAL A 240 30.46 -16.08 20.50
CA VAL A 240 30.55 -17.49 20.06
C VAL A 240 31.08 -18.36 21.18
N ASP A 241 30.52 -19.55 21.40
CA ASP A 241 31.04 -20.48 22.39
C ASP A 241 32.34 -21.19 21.93
N GLU A 242 32.99 -21.93 22.83
CA GLU A 242 34.25 -22.65 22.56
C GLU A 242 34.13 -23.71 21.46
N SER A 243 32.91 -24.17 21.17
CA SER A 243 32.64 -25.11 20.07
C SER A 243 32.49 -24.42 18.71
N GLY A 244 32.53 -23.08 18.67
CA GLY A 244 32.22 -22.29 17.49
C GLY A 244 30.71 -22.13 17.25
N CYS A 245 29.87 -22.58 18.19
CA CYS A 245 28.42 -22.59 18.05
C CYS A 245 27.82 -21.30 18.64
N PHE A 246 26.84 -20.75 17.94
CA PHE A 246 26.20 -19.49 18.29
C PHE A 246 25.00 -19.75 19.23
N LYS A 247 25.26 -20.13 20.49
CA LYS A 247 24.16 -20.39 21.44
C LYS A 247 23.38 -19.15 21.88
N TYR A 248 24.00 -17.98 21.77
CA TYR A 248 23.40 -16.72 22.16
C TYR A 248 23.37 -15.83 20.92
N ARG A 249 22.20 -15.62 20.30
CA ARG A 249 22.02 -14.66 19.19
C ARG A 249 22.21 -13.20 19.65
N ARG A 250 23.35 -12.89 20.27
CA ARG A 250 23.68 -11.62 20.89
C ARG A 250 24.84 -10.99 20.13
N VAL A 251 24.66 -9.73 19.74
CA VAL A 251 25.72 -8.87 19.23
C VAL A 251 25.86 -7.74 20.25
N LEU A 252 27.07 -7.53 20.76
CA LEU A 252 27.31 -6.46 21.72
C LEU A 252 27.40 -5.14 20.96
N LYS A 253 26.57 -4.16 21.33
CA LYS A 253 26.62 -2.77 20.83
C LYS A 253 26.94 -1.87 22.00
N ILE A 254 27.80 -0.88 21.79
CA ILE A 254 28.34 -0.01 22.85
C ILE A 254 27.19 0.68 23.63
N PHE A 255 27.10 0.43 24.94
CA PHE A 255 26.43 1.31 25.92
C PHE A 255 27.19 1.27 27.26
N ILE A 256 27.28 2.44 27.91
CA ILE A 256 28.14 2.84 29.04
C ILE A 256 27.34 2.72 30.37
N PRO A 257 27.88 2.61 31.62
CA PRO A 257 28.93 1.76 32.21
C PRO A 257 28.47 1.20 33.58
N SER A 258 27.30 0.57 33.71
CA SER A 258 26.82 0.14 35.05
C SER A 258 27.32 -1.22 35.52
N ALA A 259 28.10 -1.95 34.69
CA ALA A 259 28.58 -3.30 35.02
C ALA A 259 29.93 -3.65 34.35
N SER A 260 30.99 -2.86 34.58
CA SER A 260 32.32 -3.10 33.99
C SER A 260 32.88 -4.49 34.30
N SER A 261 32.58 -5.04 35.48
CA SER A 261 33.05 -6.37 35.91
C SER A 261 32.12 -7.53 35.54
N ALA A 262 30.96 -7.27 34.93
CA ALA A 262 30.06 -8.34 34.52
C ALA A 262 30.56 -9.01 33.24
N THR A 263 30.34 -10.32 33.13
CA THR A 263 30.65 -11.04 31.89
C THR A 263 29.58 -10.77 30.84
N VAL A 264 29.96 -10.93 29.57
CA VAL A 264 29.07 -10.72 28.41
C VAL A 264 27.80 -11.59 28.49
N LYS A 265 27.86 -12.78 29.10
CA LYS A 265 26.67 -13.62 29.35
C LYS A 265 25.70 -13.02 30.37
N ASP A 266 26.22 -12.33 31.40
CA ASP A 266 25.48 -11.86 32.58
C ASP A 266 24.85 -10.48 32.37
N ALA A 267 25.39 -9.71 31.44
CA ALA A 267 24.78 -8.46 31.02
C ALA A 267 23.46 -8.76 30.27
N HIS A 268 22.34 -8.36 30.85
CA HIS A 268 21.01 -8.36 30.24
C HIS A 268 20.96 -7.33 29.11
N PHE A 269 21.58 -7.64 27.97
CA PHE A 269 21.39 -6.88 26.75
C PHE A 269 20.04 -7.26 26.16
N GLU A 270 19.09 -6.33 26.15
CA GLU A 270 17.93 -6.43 25.26
C GLU A 270 18.47 -6.55 23.83
N VAL A 271 18.26 -7.73 23.26
CA VAL A 271 18.68 -8.04 21.91
C VAL A 271 17.82 -7.19 20.97
N PHE A 272 18.32 -6.03 20.56
CA PHE A 272 17.91 -5.48 19.28
C PHE A 272 18.48 -6.40 18.22
N VAL A 273 17.62 -7.27 17.69
CA VAL A 273 17.87 -8.09 16.51
C VAL A 273 18.39 -7.16 15.42
N ILE A 274 19.69 -7.22 15.13
CA ILE A 274 20.23 -6.63 13.89
C ILE A 274 20.07 -7.68 12.78
N GLN A 275 19.54 -7.17 11.67
CA GLN A 275 19.25 -7.83 10.40
C GLN A 275 20.36 -8.80 9.95
N GLN A 276 20.07 -10.09 10.08
CA GLN A 276 20.73 -11.28 9.48
C GLN A 276 22.27 -11.41 9.57
N ILE A 277 22.70 -12.34 10.44
CA ILE A 277 24.02 -12.98 10.39
C ILE A 277 23.95 -14.13 9.39
N TYR A 278 24.91 -14.21 8.47
CA TYR A 278 24.99 -15.29 7.50
C TYR A 278 26.04 -16.32 7.92
N TYR A 279 25.71 -17.60 7.70
CA TYR A 279 26.58 -18.74 8.01
C TYR A 279 27.02 -19.43 6.71
N GLY A 280 28.25 -19.94 6.71
CA GLY A 280 28.74 -20.86 5.69
C GLY A 280 28.97 -22.24 6.32
N ASN A 281 28.59 -23.31 5.61
CA ASN A 281 28.95 -24.68 5.97
C ASN A 281 30.34 -24.98 5.42
N ILE A 282 31.27 -25.40 6.29
CA ILE A 282 32.56 -25.94 5.89
C ILE A 282 32.56 -27.43 6.23
N ASP A 283 32.53 -28.28 5.19
CA ASP A 283 32.65 -29.73 5.36
C ASP A 283 34.13 -30.10 5.59
N ASN A 284 34.48 -30.44 6.82
CA ASN A 284 35.78 -31.03 7.12
C ASN A 284 35.69 -32.56 7.01
N LYS A 285 36.10 -33.12 5.87
CA LYS A 285 36.36 -34.57 5.76
C LYS A 285 37.67 -34.91 6.49
N MET A 286 37.60 -35.20 7.79
CA MET A 286 38.65 -36.00 8.43
C MET A 286 38.42 -37.48 8.14
N ALA A 287 39.51 -38.25 8.00
CA ALA A 287 39.56 -39.62 7.48
C ALA A 287 38.86 -40.70 8.34
N THR A 288 37.93 -40.34 9.22
CA THR A 288 37.11 -41.27 10.02
C THR A 288 35.70 -40.71 10.21
N GLY A 289 34.82 -41.02 9.25
CA GLY A 289 33.41 -41.39 9.49
C GLY A 289 32.41 -40.43 10.16
N THR A 290 32.74 -39.18 10.50
CA THR A 290 31.76 -38.22 11.04
C THR A 290 31.91 -36.85 10.38
N SER A 291 30.91 -36.44 9.59
CA SER A 291 30.84 -35.09 9.03
C SER A 291 30.29 -34.16 10.11
N THR A 292 31.15 -33.44 10.81
CA THR A 292 30.72 -32.40 11.74
C THR A 292 30.60 -31.09 10.95
N THR A 293 29.37 -30.69 10.62
CA THR A 293 29.11 -29.39 10.00
C THR A 293 29.44 -28.30 11.01
N LYS A 294 30.50 -27.52 10.77
CA LYS A 294 30.87 -26.39 11.62
C LYS A 294 30.28 -25.11 11.03
N GLU A 295 29.40 -24.46 11.78
CA GLU A 295 28.88 -23.14 11.41
C GLU A 295 29.95 -22.07 11.68
N VAL A 296 30.26 -21.26 10.67
CA VAL A 296 31.20 -20.14 10.80
C VAL A 296 30.51 -18.85 10.43
N VAL A 297 30.70 -17.82 11.26
CA VAL A 297 30.20 -16.47 10.99
C VAL A 297 31.03 -15.87 9.86
N ILE A 298 30.40 -15.67 8.69
CA ILE A 298 31.09 -15.16 7.49
C ILE A 298 30.96 -13.63 7.33
N GLY A 299 30.18 -12.97 8.18
CA GLY A 299 30.01 -11.51 8.15
C GLY A 299 28.83 -11.03 8.98
N ILE A 300 28.87 -9.75 9.36
CA ILE A 300 27.72 -9.01 9.91
C ILE A 300 27.26 -8.05 8.83
N VAL A 301 25.95 -8.05 8.53
CA VAL A 301 25.35 -7.14 7.54
C VAL A 301 24.50 -6.11 8.24
N THR A 302 24.70 -4.84 7.92
CA THR A 302 23.84 -3.75 8.38
C THR A 302 23.16 -3.04 7.20
N ASN A 303 22.15 -2.22 7.48
CA ASN A 303 21.55 -1.34 6.45
C ASN A 303 22.61 -0.47 5.75
N ILE A 304 23.67 -0.06 6.46
CA ILE A 304 24.76 0.75 5.88
C ILE A 304 25.56 -0.06 4.87
N ASP A 305 25.84 -1.34 5.15
CA ASP A 305 26.59 -2.21 4.24
C ASP A 305 25.81 -2.47 2.95
N LEU A 306 24.50 -2.72 3.08
CA LEU A 306 23.62 -2.88 1.93
C LEU A 306 23.54 -1.58 1.10
N LEU A 307 23.36 -0.43 1.75
CA LEU A 307 23.35 0.88 1.06
C LEU A 307 24.69 1.18 0.36
N ARG A 308 25.83 0.88 0.99
CA ARG A 308 27.16 1.03 0.37
C ARG A 308 27.32 0.12 -0.85
N PHE A 309 26.85 -1.11 -0.78
CA PHE A 309 26.88 -2.03 -1.92
C PHE A 309 26.03 -1.51 -3.09
N ILE A 310 24.80 -1.08 -2.79
CA ILE A 310 23.87 -0.54 -3.78
C ILE A 310 24.45 0.71 -4.46
N THR A 311 25.00 1.64 -3.67
CA THR A 311 25.55 2.92 -4.19
C THR A 311 26.83 2.72 -5.00
N LYS A 312 27.74 1.84 -4.57
CA LYS A 312 28.95 1.51 -5.34
C LYS A 312 28.63 0.87 -6.68
N GLY A 313 27.73 -0.12 -6.71
CA GLY A 313 27.37 -0.81 -7.95
C GLY A 313 26.58 0.06 -8.94
N SER A 314 25.86 1.06 -8.46
CA SER A 314 25.21 2.06 -9.32
C SER A 314 26.22 3.03 -9.98
N ARG A 315 27.32 3.39 -9.28
CA ARG A 315 28.39 4.25 -9.84
C ARG A 315 29.18 3.55 -10.95
N THR A 316 29.58 2.30 -10.74
CA THR A 316 30.27 1.51 -11.78
C THR A 316 29.42 1.31 -13.05
N LYS A 317 28.08 1.30 -12.93
CA LYS A 317 27.19 1.30 -14.09
C LYS A 317 27.14 2.64 -14.81
N ALA A 318 27.06 3.76 -14.09
CA ALA A 318 27.06 5.11 -14.68
C ALA A 318 28.38 5.43 -15.39
N ASP A 319 29.51 4.95 -14.87
CA ASP A 319 30.82 5.11 -15.51
C ASP A 319 30.96 4.21 -16.76
N SER A 320 30.31 3.04 -16.79
CA SER A 320 30.31 2.18 -17.99
C SER A 320 29.43 2.70 -19.13
N THR A 321 28.45 3.56 -18.86
CA THR A 321 27.59 4.20 -19.87
C THR A 321 28.13 5.54 -20.38
N SER A 322 29.10 6.15 -19.70
CA SER A 322 29.73 7.42 -20.13
C SER A 322 30.95 7.26 -21.04
N VAL A 323 31.44 6.03 -21.26
CA VAL A 323 32.61 5.76 -22.12
C VAL A 323 32.24 5.48 -23.60
N ASN A 324 30.94 5.38 -23.93
CA ASN A 324 30.47 5.16 -25.31
C ASN A 324 29.56 6.30 -25.81
N GLY A 325 30.06 7.54 -25.78
CA GLY A 325 29.27 8.69 -26.21
C GLY A 325 30.04 9.99 -26.37
N ASP A 326 31.20 9.98 -27.03
CA ASP A 326 31.75 11.21 -27.60
C ASP A 326 32.05 11.02 -29.09
N LYS A 327 30.99 11.21 -29.89
CA LYS A 327 31.13 11.78 -31.23
C LYS A 327 30.34 13.08 -31.22
N SER A 328 31.01 14.12 -30.77
CA SER A 328 30.65 15.51 -31.05
C SER A 328 30.29 15.68 -32.54
N PRO A 329 29.10 16.20 -32.91
CA PRO A 329 28.81 16.51 -34.30
C PRO A 329 29.55 17.79 -34.70
N GLU A 330 30.45 17.68 -35.67
CA GLU A 330 31.01 18.83 -36.38
C GLU A 330 29.88 19.63 -37.04
N ILE A 331 29.64 20.83 -36.55
CA ILE A 331 28.79 21.82 -37.20
C ILE A 331 29.59 22.37 -38.39
N ASN A 332 29.30 21.84 -39.58
CA ASN A 332 29.88 22.33 -40.82
C ASN A 332 29.13 23.61 -41.24
N CYS A 333 29.75 24.76 -41.00
CA CYS A 333 29.27 26.06 -41.46
C CYS A 333 30.06 26.43 -42.72
N SER A 334 29.47 26.17 -43.89
CA SER A 334 29.93 26.74 -45.16
C SER A 334 28.91 27.76 -45.66
N LYS A 335 29.47 28.90 -46.07
CA LYS A 335 28.84 30.12 -46.57
C LYS A 335 27.97 29.93 -47.80
#